data_AF-A0A4Q7NEK7-F1
#
_entry.id   AF-A0A4Q7NEK7-F1
#
_cell.length_a   1.000
_cell.length_b   1.000
_cell.length_c   1.000
_cell.angle_alpha   90.00
_cell.angle_beta   90.00
_cell.angle_gamma   90.00
#
_symmetry.space_group_name_H-M   'P 1'
#
loop_
_entity.id
_entity.type
_entity.pdbx_description
1 polymer ?
#
loop_
_entity_poly.entity_id
_entity_poly.type
_entity_poly.pdbx_seq_one_letter_code
_entity_poly.pdbx_strand_id
1 'polypeptide(L)'
;MSTTPHDGSAPHHAYRLYTAGYGVYARDGAGKAVRLGAVSERDGVLGYRLEVDDLQAEGFLTSEKLLQDVAAKLAYASLHRFFGTAAATPIHEGEADLPCLLLENEEPGEYPPAGSAAE
;
A
#
# COMPACT_ATOMS: atom_id res chain seq x y z
N MET A 1 -8.78 39.28 12.00
CA MET A 1 -9.47 38.08 11.52
C MET A 1 -8.44 37.25 10.79
N SER A 2 -7.86 36.25 11.46
CA SER A 2 -6.81 35.40 10.89
C SER A 2 -7.44 34.04 10.61
N THR A 3 -7.82 33.81 9.36
CA THR A 3 -8.26 32.50 8.89
C THR A 3 -7.01 31.69 8.60
N THR A 4 -6.46 31.04 9.63
CA THR A 4 -5.59 29.88 9.41
C THR A 4 -6.44 28.88 8.64
N PRO A 5 -6.10 28.48 7.40
CA PRO A 5 -6.75 27.32 6.82
C PRO A 5 -6.40 26.17 7.76
N HIS A 6 -7.39 25.73 8.52
CA HIS A 6 -7.32 24.43 9.17
C HIS A 6 -7.34 23.46 8.00
N ASP A 7 -6.14 23.11 7.54
CA ASP A 7 -5.92 22.05 6.58
C ASP A 7 -6.53 20.81 7.21
N GLY A 8 -7.79 20.56 6.88
CA GLY A 8 -8.55 19.39 7.28
C GLY A 8 -8.08 18.18 6.50
N SER A 9 -6.76 18.05 6.26
CA SER A 9 -6.18 16.79 5.88
C SER A 9 -6.42 15.86 7.06
N ALA A 10 -7.47 15.04 6.97
CA ALA A 10 -7.53 13.79 7.67
C ALA A 10 -6.13 13.14 7.57
N PRO A 11 -5.63 12.45 8.60
CA PRO A 11 -4.30 11.85 8.49
C PRO A 11 -4.30 10.92 7.29
N HIS A 12 -3.66 11.36 6.19
CA HIS A 12 -3.43 10.58 4.99
C HIS A 12 -2.51 9.44 5.42
N HIS A 13 -3.09 8.40 5.96
CA HIS A 13 -2.39 7.19 6.36
C HIS A 13 -2.08 6.45 5.05
N ALA A 14 -0.98 6.84 4.42
CA ALA A 14 -0.49 6.15 3.24
C ALA A 14 0.36 4.94 3.67
N TYR A 15 0.13 3.81 3.02
CA TYR A 15 0.96 2.61 3.21
C TYR A 15 1.82 2.39 1.97
N ARG A 16 3.11 2.17 2.18
CA ARG A 16 4.04 1.84 1.10
C ARG A 16 4.17 0.33 0.99
N LEU A 17 3.65 -0.25 -0.09
CA LEU A 17 3.76 -1.66 -0.42
C LEU A 17 5.05 -1.92 -1.18
N TYR A 18 5.76 -3.00 -0.88
CA TYR A 18 6.99 -3.38 -1.59
C TYR A 18 7.26 -4.87 -1.45
N THR A 19 8.05 -5.41 -2.37
CA THR A 19 8.53 -6.80 -2.33
C THR A 19 10.00 -6.81 -1.94
N ALA A 20 10.37 -7.60 -0.93
CA ALA A 20 11.76 -7.82 -0.54
C ALA A 20 12.06 -9.33 -0.45
N GLY A 21 12.98 -9.82 -1.27
CA GLY A 21 13.21 -11.26 -1.43
C GLY A 21 11.92 -12.00 -1.81
N TYR A 22 11.50 -12.97 -0.97
CA TYR A 22 10.28 -13.76 -1.16
C TYR A 22 9.10 -13.28 -0.30
N GLY A 23 9.08 -12.00 0.08
CA GLY A 23 8.04 -11.43 0.94
C GLY A 23 7.38 -10.22 0.31
N VAL A 24 6.07 -10.08 0.58
CA VAL A 24 5.33 -8.83 0.36
C VAL A 24 5.22 -8.13 1.70
N TYR A 25 5.57 -6.84 1.72
CA TYR A 25 5.60 -6.03 2.92
C TYR A 25 4.83 -4.74 2.71
N ALA A 26 4.33 -4.19 3.81
CA ALA A 26 3.79 -2.85 3.88
C ALA A 26 4.53 -2.06 4.94
N ARG A 27 4.75 -0.77 4.69
CA ARG A 27 5.31 0.18 5.66
C ARG A 27 4.38 1.36 5.83
N ASP A 28 4.12 1.74 7.08
CA ASP A 28 3.33 2.93 7.41
C ASP A 28 4.22 4.19 7.45
N GLY A 29 3.59 5.37 7.51
CA GLY A 29 4.26 6.66 7.62
C GLY A 29 5.13 6.84 8.88
N ALA A 30 4.82 6.15 9.99
CA ALA A 30 5.69 6.10 11.18
C ALA A 30 6.92 5.21 10.99
N GLY A 31 7.03 4.52 9.85
CA GLY A 31 8.16 3.70 9.47
C GLY A 31 8.07 2.26 9.97
N LYS A 32 6.96 1.85 10.61
CA LYS A 32 6.72 0.44 10.96
C LYS A 32 6.48 -0.35 9.69
N ALA A 33 7.21 -1.44 9.48
CA ALA A 33 6.86 -2.40 8.44
C ALA A 33 6.30 -3.69 9.01
N VAL A 34 5.44 -4.33 8.23
CA VAL A 34 4.86 -5.63 8.51
C VAL A 34 4.93 -6.48 7.25
N ARG A 35 5.11 -7.79 7.45
CA ARG A 35 4.99 -8.75 6.36
C ARG A 35 3.52 -9.00 6.10
N LEU A 36 3.07 -8.73 4.88
CA LEU A 36 1.72 -9.05 4.43
C LEU A 36 1.61 -10.50 3.96
N GLY A 37 2.69 -11.06 3.45
CA GLY A 37 2.72 -12.43 2.99
C GLY A 37 3.99 -12.81 2.25
N ALA A 38 3.87 -13.77 1.34
CA ALA A 38 4.98 -14.34 0.59
C ALA A 38 4.82 -14.14 -0.92
N VAL A 39 5.95 -13.96 -1.59
CA VAL A 39 6.08 -14.03 -3.05
C VAL A 39 6.62 -15.41 -3.39
N SER A 40 6.03 -16.04 -4.40
CA SER A 40 6.51 -17.29 -5.00
C SER A 40 6.90 -17.03 -6.44
N GLU A 41 7.97 -17.66 -6.90
CA GLU A 41 8.38 -17.64 -8.31
C GLU A 41 8.37 -19.07 -8.83
N ARG A 42 7.71 -19.29 -9.97
CA ARG A 42 7.69 -20.59 -10.64
C ARG A 42 7.70 -20.38 -12.14
N ASP A 43 8.58 -21.09 -12.85
CA ASP A 43 8.66 -21.03 -14.33
C ASP A 43 8.81 -19.60 -14.90
N GLY A 44 9.50 -18.71 -14.18
CA GLY A 44 9.68 -17.30 -14.59
C GLY A 44 8.45 -16.41 -14.41
N VAL A 45 7.40 -16.90 -13.75
CA VAL A 45 6.26 -16.09 -13.31
C VAL A 45 6.23 -15.94 -11.80
N LEU A 46 5.87 -14.75 -11.36
CA LEU A 46 5.70 -14.39 -9.96
C LEU A 46 4.24 -14.61 -9.55
N GLY A 47 4.07 -14.96 -8.28
CA GLY A 47 2.78 -15.02 -7.60
C GLY A 47 2.94 -14.56 -6.16
N TYR A 48 1.84 -14.24 -5.52
CA TYR A 48 1.81 -13.84 -4.13
C TYR A 48 0.73 -14.60 -3.37
N ARG A 49 0.96 -14.72 -2.06
CA ARG A 49 -0.05 -15.13 -1.09
C ARG A 49 0.04 -14.21 0.11
N LEU A 50 -0.99 -13.39 0.31
CA LEU A 50 -1.14 -12.50 1.45
C LEU A 50 -1.88 -13.23 2.57
N GLU A 51 -1.41 -13.03 3.79
CA GLU A 51 -2.07 -13.44 5.02
C GLU A 51 -3.25 -12.51 5.32
N VAL A 52 -3.14 -11.24 4.91
CA VAL A 52 -4.25 -10.29 4.96
C VAL A 52 -5.27 -10.66 3.89
N ASP A 53 -6.51 -10.87 4.32
CA ASP A 53 -7.67 -11.15 3.44
C ASP A 53 -7.60 -12.49 2.66
N ASP A 54 -6.62 -13.36 2.98
CA ASP A 54 -6.33 -14.63 2.28
C ASP A 54 -6.22 -14.47 0.75
N LEU A 55 -5.68 -13.33 0.30
CA LEU A 55 -5.55 -13.02 -1.11
C LEU A 55 -4.38 -13.77 -1.74
N GLN A 56 -4.62 -14.40 -2.88
CA GLN A 56 -3.57 -15.03 -3.69
C GLN A 56 -3.78 -14.76 -5.18
N ALA A 57 -2.68 -14.59 -5.90
CA ALA A 57 -2.68 -14.57 -7.36
C ALA A 57 -1.31 -14.97 -7.92
N GLU A 58 -1.30 -15.41 -9.17
CA GLU A 58 -0.11 -15.86 -9.90
C GLU A 58 -0.15 -15.39 -11.35
N GLY A 59 1.00 -15.45 -12.04
CA GLY A 59 1.11 -15.07 -13.45
C GLY A 59 1.63 -13.66 -13.69
N PHE A 60 2.32 -13.06 -12.72
CA PHE A 60 2.93 -11.74 -12.88
C PHE A 60 4.33 -11.85 -13.47
N LEU A 61 4.62 -11.03 -14.48
CA LEU A 61 5.95 -10.99 -15.13
C LEU A 61 6.96 -10.14 -14.36
N THR A 62 6.50 -9.24 -13.49
CA THR A 62 7.33 -8.30 -12.74
C THR A 62 6.75 -8.06 -11.34
N SER A 63 7.61 -7.75 -10.38
CA SER A 63 7.19 -7.42 -9.01
C SER A 63 6.30 -6.17 -8.96
N GLU A 64 6.49 -5.23 -9.89
CA GLU A 64 5.62 -4.06 -10.02
C GLU A 64 4.17 -4.43 -10.35
N LYS A 65 3.95 -5.28 -11.37
CA LYS A 65 2.59 -5.75 -11.73
C LYS A 65 1.93 -6.52 -10.61
N LEU A 66 2.73 -7.32 -9.90
CA LEU A 66 2.28 -8.02 -8.70
C LEU A 66 1.82 -7.03 -7.63
N LEU A 67 2.62 -6.00 -7.34
CA LEU A 67 2.27 -4.97 -6.35
C LEU A 67 1.04 -4.15 -6.78
N GLN A 68 0.87 -3.88 -8.07
CA GLN A 68 -0.33 -3.20 -8.61
C GLN A 68 -1.59 -4.03 -8.37
N ASP A 69 -1.56 -5.34 -8.62
CA ASP A 69 -2.69 -6.23 -8.37
C ASP A 69 -2.98 -6.37 -6.86
N VAL A 70 -1.93 -6.48 -6.04
CA VAL A 70 -2.05 -6.44 -4.59
C VAL A 70 -2.73 -5.15 -4.14
N ALA A 71 -2.26 -3.99 -4.60
CA ALA A 71 -2.84 -2.70 -4.21
C ALA A 71 -4.30 -2.56 -4.66
N ALA A 72 -4.66 -3.07 -5.84
CA ALA A 72 -6.02 -3.02 -6.37
C ALA A 72 -7.01 -3.92 -5.61
N LYS A 73 -6.53 -5.05 -5.07
CA LYS A 73 -7.37 -6.01 -4.33
C LYS A 73 -7.32 -5.83 -2.81
N LEU A 74 -6.23 -5.28 -2.29
CA LEU A 74 -6.03 -5.13 -0.87
C LEU A 74 -6.89 -3.99 -0.33
N ALA A 75 -7.90 -4.35 0.46
CA ALA A 75 -8.72 -3.37 1.15
C ALA A 75 -7.90 -2.60 2.19
N TYR A 76 -7.92 -1.27 2.10
CA TYR A 76 -7.24 -0.37 3.03
C TYR A 76 -7.60 -0.66 4.50
N ALA A 77 -8.89 -0.86 4.78
CA ALA A 77 -9.38 -1.16 6.13
C ALA A 77 -8.82 -2.48 6.69
N SER A 78 -8.68 -3.51 5.84
CA SER A 78 -8.07 -4.80 6.21
C SER A 78 -6.59 -4.62 6.55
N LEU A 79 -5.86 -3.83 5.74
CA LEU A 79 -4.46 -3.51 6.00
C LEU A 79 -4.27 -2.75 7.32
N HIS A 80 -5.09 -1.71 7.56
CA HIS A 80 -5.05 -0.94 8.80
C HIS A 80 -5.28 -1.82 10.03
N ARG A 81 -6.29 -2.70 9.98
CA ARG A 81 -6.56 -3.66 11.05
C ARG A 81 -5.40 -4.63 11.26
N PHE A 82 -4.83 -5.16 10.17
CA PHE A 82 -3.70 -6.08 10.23
C PHE A 82 -2.47 -5.43 10.88
N PHE A 83 -2.20 -4.15 10.57
CA PHE A 83 -1.12 -3.39 11.21
C PHE A 83 -1.27 -3.27 12.73
N GLY A 84 -2.49 -3.23 13.24
CA GLY A 84 -2.78 -3.21 14.68
C GLY A 84 -2.45 -4.53 15.39
N THR A 85 -2.48 -5.65 14.67
CA THR A 85 -2.27 -6.99 15.25
C THR A 85 -0.93 -7.62 14.88
N ALA A 86 -0.36 -7.25 13.74
CA ALA A 86 0.87 -7.83 13.22
C ALA A 86 2.11 -7.28 13.93
N ALA A 87 3.04 -8.20 14.22
CA ALA A 87 4.36 -7.86 14.72
C ALA A 87 5.12 -7.03 13.67
N ALA A 88 5.88 -6.04 14.14
CA ALA A 88 6.75 -5.28 13.26
C ALA A 88 7.85 -6.22 12.73
N THR A 89 8.08 -6.20 11.42
CA THR A 89 9.17 -6.92 10.78
C THR A 89 10.42 -6.05 10.80
N PRO A 90 11.59 -6.56 11.23
CA PRO A 90 12.85 -5.83 11.08
C PRO A 90 13.17 -5.67 9.59
N ILE A 91 13.18 -4.42 9.13
CA ILE A 91 13.53 -4.02 7.77
C ILE A 91 15.04 -3.76 7.74
N HIS A 92 15.76 -4.37 6.80
CA HIS A 92 17.21 -4.19 6.66
C HIS A 92 17.52 -2.93 5.83
N GLU A 93 18.57 -2.21 6.22
CA GLU A 93 19.09 -1.04 5.51
C GLU A 93 19.53 -1.46 4.08
N GLY A 94 18.68 -1.20 3.09
CA GLY A 94 18.82 -1.65 1.71
C GLY A 94 17.49 -1.71 0.95
N GLU A 95 16.36 -1.76 1.66
CA GLU A 95 15.01 -1.85 1.09
C GLU A 95 14.46 -0.52 0.52
N ALA A 96 15.23 0.57 0.58
CA ALA A 96 14.82 1.88 0.07
C ALA A 96 14.83 1.99 -1.47
N ASP A 97 15.56 1.12 -2.16
CA ASP A 97 15.69 1.10 -3.63
C ASP A 97 14.71 0.11 -4.29
N LEU A 98 13.93 -0.63 -3.49
CA LEU A 98 13.01 -1.63 -4.01
C LEU A 98 11.79 -0.99 -4.70
N PRO A 99 11.26 -1.62 -5.76
CA PRO A 99 10.01 -1.19 -6.37
C PRO A 99 8.92 -1.20 -5.30
N CYS A 100 8.26 -0.06 -5.18
CA CYS A 100 7.29 0.17 -4.14
C CYS A 100 6.10 0.93 -4.71
N LEU A 101 4.92 0.59 -4.20
CA LEU A 101 3.66 1.16 -4.62
C LEU A 101 2.98 1.81 -3.41
N LEU A 102 2.53 3.05 -3.58
CA LEU A 102 1.83 3.76 -2.53
C LEU A 102 0.36 3.35 -2.57
N LEU A 103 -0.12 2.79 -1.47
CA LEU A 103 -1.53 2.56 -1.21
C LEU A 103 -2.05 3.71 -0.36
N GLU A 104 -2.75 4.63 -1.01
CA GLU A 104 -3.43 5.73 -0.35
C GLU A 104 -4.87 5.32 -0.08
N ASN A 105 -5.43 5.79 1.04
CA ASN A 105 -6.88 5.74 1.17
C ASN A 105 -7.44 6.77 0.20
N GLU A 106 -7.96 6.31 -0.95
CA GLU A 106 -8.97 7.09 -1.65
C GLU A 106 -10.20 7.12 -0.72
N GLU A 107 -10.20 8.03 0.26
CA GLU A 107 -11.47 8.70 0.55
C GLU A 107 -11.95 9.20 -0.81
N PRO A 108 -13.18 8.88 -1.23
CA PRO A 108 -13.69 9.40 -2.49
C PRO A 108 -13.59 10.91 -2.35
N GLY A 109 -12.57 11.48 -2.98
CA GLY A 109 -12.43 12.91 -3.04
C GLY A 109 -13.75 13.38 -3.61
N GLU A 110 -14.53 14.08 -2.81
CA GLU A 110 -15.52 14.99 -3.31
C GLU A 110 -14.74 15.93 -4.21
N TYR A 111 -14.59 15.56 -5.48
CA TYR A 111 -14.17 16.47 -6.52
C TYR A 111 -15.23 17.57 -6.46
N PRO A 112 -14.92 18.80 -5.98
CA PRO A 112 -15.78 19.90 -6.38
C PRO A 112 -15.75 19.89 -7.91
N PRO A 113 -16.90 19.94 -8.60
CA PRO A 113 -16.91 19.94 -10.04
C PRO A 113 -16.01 21.09 -10.52
N ALA A 114 -14.87 20.73 -11.11
CA ALA A 114 -13.99 21.67 -11.77
C ALA A 114 -14.73 22.16 -13.02
N GLY A 115 -15.32 23.35 -12.91
CA GLY A 115 -15.89 24.12 -14.01
C GLY A 115 -17.19 24.80 -13.59
N SER A 116 -17.44 26.08 -13.85
CA SER A 116 -16.68 27.09 -14.57
C SER A 116 -17.30 28.44 -14.25
N ALA A 117 -16.44 29.47 -14.20
CA ALA A 117 -16.65 30.84 -14.65
C ALA A 117 -17.97 31.58 -14.32
N ALA A 118 -17.79 32.61 -13.50
CA ALA A 118 -18.24 33.99 -13.71
C ALA A 118 -19.68 34.25 -14.22
N GLU A 119 -20.46 34.94 -13.38
CA GLU A 119 -21.39 35.99 -13.81
C GLU A 119 -21.08 37.28 -13.04
#